data_AF-A0A958LDH7-F1
#
_entry.id   AF-A0A958LDH7-F1
#
_cell.length_a   1.000
_cell.length_b   1.000
_cell.length_c   1.000
_cell.angle_alpha   90.00
_cell.angle_beta   90.00
_cell.angle_gamma   90.00
#
_symmetry.space_group_name_H-M   'P 1'
#
loop_
_entity.id
_entity.type
_entity.pdbx_description
1 polymer ?
#
loop_
_entity_poly.entity_id
_entity_poly.type
_entity_poly.pdbx_seq_one_letter_code
_entity_poly.pdbx_strand_id
1 'polypeptide(L)'
;MPSREQILQLLNDELTPAVFPDASLNGLQVAGRESISTVAVAVDAAEETINRAAAAGADLLLVHHGLFWGEPIAVTGAHRRRLAALLEANLNLYVAHLPLDAHPRHGNNACLARVIQMENYRSAFDYRGQPIGCLGANSAGLTVAEIEEELKKLPGSAPTFLSLRFGPETPQR
;
A
#
# COMPACT_ATOMS: atom_id res chain seq x y z
N MET A 1 -6.90 -23.11 9.92
CA MET A 1 -6.51 -21.75 9.49
C MET A 1 -5.00 -21.73 9.31
N PRO A 2 -4.48 -21.00 8.31
CA PRO A 2 -3.04 -20.90 8.10
C PRO A 2 -2.35 -20.25 9.30
N SER A 3 -1.10 -20.63 9.53
CA SER A 3 -0.27 -19.96 10.52
C SER A 3 0.14 -18.58 10.04
N ARG A 4 0.53 -17.70 10.98
CA ARG A 4 1.15 -16.41 10.71
C ARG A 4 2.30 -16.59 9.73
N GLU A 5 3.19 -17.53 10.00
CA GLU A 5 4.36 -17.80 9.16
C GLU A 5 3.97 -18.16 7.71
N GLN A 6 2.93 -18.97 7.52
CA GLN A 6 2.45 -19.29 6.17
C GLN A 6 1.93 -18.05 5.42
N ILE A 7 1.23 -17.16 6.12
CA ILE A 7 0.76 -15.89 5.54
C ILE A 7 1.93 -14.95 5.25
N LEU A 8 2.91 -14.86 6.16
CA LEU A 8 4.10 -14.04 5.97
C LEU A 8 4.93 -14.51 4.78
N GLN A 9 5.13 -15.82 4.66
CA GLN A 9 5.84 -16.41 3.53
C GLN A 9 5.13 -16.07 2.22
N LEU A 10 3.81 -16.26 2.15
CA LEU A 10 3.01 -15.90 0.97
C LEU A 10 3.13 -14.41 0.61
N LEU A 11 3.03 -13.51 1.59
CA LEU A 11 3.17 -12.07 1.36
C LEU A 11 4.59 -11.69 0.95
N ASN A 12 5.62 -12.31 1.53
CA ASN A 12 7.01 -12.07 1.20
C ASN A 12 7.37 -12.60 -0.20
N ASP A 13 6.81 -13.73 -0.61
CA ASP A 13 7.01 -14.30 -1.95
C ASP A 13 6.33 -13.45 -3.02
N GLU A 14 5.12 -12.94 -2.75
CA GLU A 14 4.39 -12.09 -3.68
C GLU A 14 5.04 -10.69 -3.79
N LEU A 15 5.39 -10.07 -2.66
CA LEU A 15 5.82 -8.68 -2.63
C LEU A 15 7.34 -8.50 -2.68
N THR A 16 8.11 -9.54 -2.37
CA THR A 16 9.59 -9.53 -2.34
C THR A 16 10.20 -8.33 -1.60
N PRO A 17 9.72 -7.97 -0.39
CA PRO A 17 10.04 -6.68 0.24
C PRO A 17 11.54 -6.45 0.46
N ALA A 18 12.33 -7.51 0.63
CA ALA A 18 13.76 -7.46 0.88
C ALA A 18 14.59 -6.84 -0.26
N VAL A 19 14.06 -6.77 -1.49
CA VAL A 19 14.80 -6.18 -2.63
C VAL A 19 14.70 -4.65 -2.67
N PHE A 20 13.81 -4.05 -1.87
CA PHE A 20 13.52 -2.63 -1.90
C PHE A 20 14.33 -1.85 -0.85
N PRO A 21 15.17 -0.88 -1.26
CA PRO A 21 15.90 0.00 -0.36
C PRO A 21 14.98 1.10 0.20
N ASP A 22 14.07 0.69 1.07
CA ASP A 22 13.02 1.51 1.66
C ASP A 22 13.39 1.99 3.07
N ALA A 23 12.93 3.18 3.44
CA ALA A 23 13.01 3.63 4.83
C ALA A 23 12.00 2.87 5.70
N SER A 24 10.84 2.49 5.14
CA SER A 24 9.85 1.68 5.84
C SER A 24 10.42 0.31 6.18
N LEU A 25 10.21 -0.16 7.42
CA LEU A 25 10.44 -1.55 7.77
C LEU A 25 9.32 -2.42 7.17
N ASN A 26 9.50 -2.86 5.92
CA ASN A 26 8.56 -3.75 5.24
C ASN A 26 8.53 -5.14 5.88
N GLY A 27 7.38 -5.82 5.79
CA GLY A 27 7.14 -7.12 6.42
C GLY A 27 6.40 -7.02 7.76
N LEU A 28 6.56 -8.03 8.61
CA LEU A 28 5.95 -8.04 9.95
C LEU A 28 6.65 -7.03 10.86
N GLN A 29 5.90 -6.03 11.35
CA GLN A 29 6.40 -5.05 12.32
C GLN A 29 6.01 -5.37 13.76
N VAL A 30 4.81 -5.92 13.98
CA VAL A 30 4.32 -6.32 15.31
C VAL A 30 3.71 -7.70 15.20
N ALA A 31 4.23 -8.65 15.97
CA ALA A 31 3.70 -10.00 16.04
C ALA A 31 2.46 -10.06 16.95
N GLY A 32 1.42 -10.74 16.47
CA GLY A 32 0.20 -11.07 17.19
C GLY A 32 -0.05 -12.58 17.19
N ARG A 33 -1.33 -12.98 17.05
CA ARG A 33 -1.77 -14.39 17.03
C ARG A 33 -1.05 -15.23 15.97
N GLU A 34 -0.84 -16.50 16.29
CA GLU A 34 -0.19 -17.49 15.42
C GLU A 34 -1.09 -18.03 14.30
N SER A 35 -2.42 -18.00 14.46
CA SER A 35 -3.37 -18.49 13.45
C SER A 35 -4.13 -17.31 12.87
N ILE A 36 -4.24 -17.24 11.54
CA ILE A 36 -4.87 -16.13 10.84
C ILE A 36 -6.18 -16.58 10.18
N SER A 37 -7.30 -16.04 10.64
CA SER A 37 -8.65 -16.16 10.03
C SER A 37 -8.96 -14.96 9.15
N THR A 38 -8.75 -13.78 9.74
CA THR A 38 -9.34 -12.52 9.27
C THR A 38 -8.23 -11.52 9.03
N VAL A 39 -8.19 -10.99 7.81
CA VAL A 39 -7.24 -9.95 7.41
C VAL A 39 -8.00 -8.64 7.22
N ALA A 40 -7.57 -7.61 7.93
CA ALA A 40 -7.95 -6.23 7.67
C ALA A 40 -6.88 -5.57 6.79
N VAL A 41 -7.31 -4.68 5.88
CA VAL A 41 -6.42 -3.89 5.02
C VAL A 41 -6.69 -2.40 5.23
N ALA A 42 -5.65 -1.58 5.22
CA ALA A 42 -5.76 -0.13 5.31
C ALA A 42 -4.55 0.58 4.68
N VAL A 43 -4.62 1.90 4.53
CA VAL A 43 -3.46 2.70 4.08
C VAL A 43 -2.47 2.90 5.23
N ASP A 44 -2.92 3.45 6.36
CA ASP A 44 -2.06 3.84 7.48
C ASP A 44 -2.32 3.03 8.75
N ALA A 45 -1.25 2.69 9.47
CA ALA A 45 -1.30 2.20 10.87
C ALA A 45 -1.63 3.32 11.87
N ALA A 46 -2.70 4.08 11.59
CA ALA A 46 -3.25 5.05 12.53
C ALA A 46 -3.91 4.35 13.73
N GLU A 47 -4.01 5.06 14.86
CA GLU A 47 -4.59 4.52 16.10
C GLU A 47 -6.05 4.07 15.87
N GLU A 48 -6.85 4.87 15.17
CA GLU A 48 -8.23 4.52 14.81
C GLU A 48 -8.31 3.30 13.88
N THR A 49 -7.40 3.19 12.90
CA THR A 49 -7.33 2.02 12.00
C THR A 49 -7.10 0.74 12.79
N ILE A 50 -6.12 0.77 13.72
CA ILE A 50 -5.77 -0.38 14.56
C ILE A 50 -6.96 -0.77 15.44
N ASN A 51 -7.60 0.21 16.10
CA ASN A 51 -8.76 -0.04 16.95
C ASN A 51 -9.93 -0.64 16.17
N ARG A 52 -10.19 -0.17 14.95
CA ARG A 52 -11.24 -0.72 14.08
C ARG A 52 -10.94 -2.15 13.62
N ALA A 53 -9.69 -2.43 13.23
CA ALA A 53 -9.26 -3.77 12.85
C ALA A 53 -9.41 -4.75 14.03
N ALA A 54 -8.99 -4.33 15.23
CA ALA A 54 -9.15 -5.11 16.46
C ALA A 54 -10.64 -5.35 16.78
N ALA A 55 -11.48 -4.31 16.71
CA ALA A 55 -12.92 -4.42 16.96
C ALA A 55 -13.63 -5.32 15.93
N ALA A 56 -13.14 -5.37 14.69
CA ALA A 56 -13.62 -6.29 13.66
C ALA A 56 -13.12 -7.73 13.84
N GLY A 57 -12.30 -8.02 14.86
CA GLY A 57 -11.75 -9.35 15.10
C GLY A 57 -10.70 -9.76 14.07
N ALA A 58 -9.96 -8.80 13.50
CA ALA A 58 -8.85 -9.12 12.61
C ALA A 58 -7.71 -9.83 13.39
N ASP A 59 -7.07 -10.79 12.72
CA ASP A 59 -5.85 -11.44 13.22
C ASP A 59 -4.60 -10.81 12.62
N LEU A 60 -4.73 -10.23 11.42
CA LEU A 60 -3.68 -9.48 10.74
C LEU A 60 -4.23 -8.20 10.13
N LEU A 61 -3.51 -7.10 10.35
CA LEU A 61 -3.70 -5.82 9.69
C LEU A 61 -2.56 -5.61 8.70
N LEU A 62 -2.90 -5.58 7.41
CA LEU A 62 -1.99 -5.28 6.31
C LEU A 62 -2.12 -3.79 5.95
N VAL A 63 -1.04 -3.04 6.08
CA VAL A 63 -1.01 -1.59 5.75
C VAL A 63 0.07 -1.22 4.76
N HIS A 64 -0.09 -0.07 4.14
CA HIS A 64 0.93 0.54 3.30
C HIS A 64 1.95 1.34 4.13
N HIS A 65 1.48 2.19 5.04
CA HIS A 65 2.32 3.00 5.94
C HIS A 65 2.34 2.42 7.37
N GLY A 66 3.50 1.91 7.75
CA GLY A 66 3.75 1.27 9.05
C GLY A 66 4.12 2.23 10.18
N LEU A 67 4.60 1.66 11.27
CA LEU A 67 5.07 2.38 12.46
C LEU A 67 6.57 2.72 12.42
N PHE A 68 7.39 1.93 11.72
CA PHE A 68 8.85 2.04 11.72
C PHE A 68 9.41 2.47 10.37
N TRP A 69 10.30 3.47 10.39
CA TRP A 69 10.80 4.20 9.21
C TRP A 69 12.32 4.44 9.27
N GLY A 70 13.08 3.38 9.56
CA GLY A 70 14.54 3.41 9.62
C GLY A 70 15.03 3.43 11.06
N GLU A 71 15.32 4.62 11.59
CA GLU A 71 15.94 4.76 12.92
C GLU A 71 15.00 4.31 14.06
N PRO A 72 15.56 3.77 15.16
CA PRO A 72 14.78 3.48 16.37
C PRO A 72 14.07 4.72 16.90
N ILE A 73 12.80 4.55 17.28
CA ILE A 73 11.97 5.60 17.88
C ILE A 73 11.55 5.23 19.31
N ALA A 74 11.44 6.23 20.17
CA ALA A 74 11.01 6.02 21.55
C ALA A 74 9.51 5.63 21.60
N VAL A 75 9.17 4.66 22.46
CA VAL A 75 7.78 4.22 22.67
C VAL A 75 7.07 5.17 23.64
N THR A 76 6.71 6.34 23.14
CA THR A 76 5.98 7.38 23.87
C THR A 76 4.82 7.93 23.03
N GLY A 77 3.97 8.77 23.64
CA GLY A 77 2.89 9.47 22.93
C GLY A 77 2.02 8.57 22.06
N ALA A 78 1.84 8.95 20.79
CA ALA A 78 1.04 8.20 19.82
C ALA A 78 1.65 6.83 19.45
N HIS A 79 2.97 6.73 19.37
CA HIS A 79 3.63 5.45 19.04
C HIS A 79 3.36 4.41 20.14
N ARG A 80 3.42 4.82 21.42
CA ARG A 80 3.01 3.98 22.56
C ARG A 80 1.57 3.51 22.44
N ARG A 81 0.61 4.41 22.16
CA ARG A 81 -0.82 4.04 22.09
C ARG A 81 -1.09 3.04 20.96
N ARG A 82 -0.49 3.24 19.78
CA ARG A 82 -0.62 2.32 18.63
C ARG A 82 -0.03 0.94 18.94
N LEU A 83 1.17 0.89 19.51
CA LEU A 83 1.79 -0.37 19.92
C LEU A 83 0.98 -1.09 21.00
N ALA A 84 0.50 -0.36 22.01
CA ALA A 84 -0.35 -0.93 23.06
C ALA A 84 -1.63 -1.56 22.46
N ALA A 85 -2.33 -0.84 21.58
CA ALA A 85 -3.55 -1.35 20.94
C ALA A 85 -3.31 -2.63 20.12
N LEU A 86 -2.21 -2.70 19.36
CA LEU A 86 -1.83 -3.91 18.61
C LEU A 86 -1.55 -5.10 19.54
N LEU A 87 -0.77 -4.87 20.60
CA LEU A 87 -0.37 -5.90 21.56
C LEU A 87 -1.56 -6.40 22.39
N GLU A 88 -2.40 -5.50 22.89
CA GLU A 88 -3.60 -5.82 23.65
C GLU A 88 -4.61 -6.64 22.82
N ALA A 89 -4.75 -6.31 21.53
CA ALA A 89 -5.61 -7.06 20.61
C ALA A 89 -4.99 -8.38 20.12
N ASN A 90 -3.71 -8.61 20.38
CA ASN A 90 -2.89 -9.68 19.78
C ASN A 90 -2.96 -9.67 18.23
N LEU A 91 -2.93 -8.47 17.65
CA LEU A 91 -3.11 -8.19 16.23
C LEU A 91 -1.75 -8.12 15.51
N ASN A 92 -1.56 -8.92 14.47
CA ASN A 92 -0.37 -8.82 13.63
C ASN A 92 -0.41 -7.53 12.79
N LEU A 93 0.70 -6.82 12.69
CA LEU A 93 0.87 -5.70 11.76
C LEU A 93 1.88 -6.09 10.68
N TYR A 94 1.41 -6.23 9.44
CA TYR A 94 2.26 -6.41 8.26
C TYR A 94 2.25 -5.13 7.41
N VAL A 95 3.41 -4.75 6.89
CA VAL A 95 3.60 -3.51 6.14
C VAL A 95 4.17 -3.80 4.75
N ALA A 96 3.55 -3.21 3.73
CA ALA A 96 4.01 -3.24 2.36
C ALA A 96 3.95 -1.84 1.74
N HIS A 97 5.07 -1.13 1.80
CA HIS A 97 5.25 0.23 1.32
C HIS A 97 5.69 0.24 -0.15
N LEU A 98 6.96 0.59 -0.45
CA LEU A 98 7.48 0.58 -1.83
C LEU A 98 7.30 -0.75 -2.59
N PRO A 99 7.44 -1.93 -1.95
CA PRO A 99 7.19 -3.20 -2.62
C PRO A 99 5.76 -3.30 -3.16
N LEU A 100 4.77 -2.75 -2.44
CA LEU A 100 3.39 -2.72 -2.91
C LEU A 100 3.25 -1.70 -4.04
N ASP A 101 3.79 -0.48 -3.93
CA ASP A 101 3.70 0.51 -5.02
C ASP A 101 4.25 0.00 -6.35
N ALA A 102 5.37 -0.73 -6.29
CA ALA A 102 6.05 -1.31 -7.43
C ALA A 102 5.37 -2.56 -7.99
N HIS A 103 4.47 -3.20 -7.24
CA HIS A 103 3.96 -4.52 -7.59
C HIS A 103 3.15 -4.48 -8.90
N PRO A 104 3.52 -5.26 -9.94
CA PRO A 104 2.98 -5.10 -11.29
C PRO A 104 1.50 -5.45 -11.43
N ARG A 105 0.95 -6.23 -10.49
CA ARG A 105 -0.45 -6.69 -10.52
C ARG A 105 -1.30 -6.15 -9.37
N HIS A 106 -0.72 -5.92 -8.22
CA HIS A 106 -1.46 -5.57 -6.99
C HIS A 106 -1.11 -4.18 -6.47
N GLY A 107 -0.11 -3.53 -7.07
CA GLY A 107 0.39 -2.25 -6.61
C GLY A 107 -0.50 -1.08 -6.96
N ASN A 108 -0.33 -0.01 -6.18
CA ASN A 108 -1.09 1.22 -6.32
C ASN A 108 -0.96 1.78 -7.75
N ASN A 109 0.27 1.84 -8.28
CA ASN A 109 0.54 2.32 -9.64
C ASN A 109 -0.13 1.47 -10.71
N ALA A 110 -0.01 0.14 -10.61
CA ALA A 110 -0.64 -0.78 -11.55
C ALA A 110 -2.17 -0.74 -11.48
N CYS A 111 -2.74 -0.51 -10.29
CA CYS A 111 -4.18 -0.37 -10.11
C CYS A 111 -4.71 0.91 -10.76
N LEU A 112 -4.02 2.04 -10.57
CA LEU A 112 -4.35 3.30 -11.23
C LEU A 112 -4.20 3.18 -12.76
N ALA A 113 -3.13 2.55 -13.25
CA ALA A 113 -2.93 2.27 -14.67
C ALA A 113 -4.13 1.55 -15.31
N ARG A 114 -4.69 0.56 -14.61
CA ARG A 114 -5.88 -0.18 -15.06
C ARG A 114 -7.15 0.68 -15.06
N VAL A 115 -7.33 1.55 -14.07
CA VAL A 115 -8.48 2.48 -14.00
C VAL A 115 -8.52 3.39 -15.23
N ILE A 116 -7.35 3.90 -15.65
CA ILE A 116 -7.23 4.78 -16.81
C ILE A 116 -6.95 4.04 -18.12
N GLN A 117 -7.16 2.71 -18.15
CA GLN A 117 -7.03 1.87 -19.35
C GLN A 117 -5.65 1.97 -20.04
N MET A 118 -4.59 2.19 -19.26
CA MET A 118 -3.23 2.22 -19.79
C MET A 118 -2.80 0.81 -20.23
N GLU A 119 -2.27 0.71 -21.44
CA GLU A 119 -1.83 -0.57 -22.03
C GLU A 119 -0.31 -0.71 -22.03
N ASN A 120 0.16 -1.96 -22.09
CA ASN A 120 1.58 -2.31 -22.20
C ASN A 120 2.46 -1.58 -21.16
N TYR A 121 1.91 -1.31 -19.97
CA TYR A 121 2.64 -0.61 -18.94
C TYR A 121 3.71 -1.53 -18.35
N ARG A 122 4.86 -0.92 -18.07
CA ARG A 122 6.02 -1.58 -17.45
C ARG A 122 6.45 -0.81 -16.23
N SER A 123 7.18 -1.47 -15.33
CA SER A 123 7.83 -0.80 -14.21
C SER A 123 8.76 0.31 -14.72
N ALA A 124 8.72 1.47 -14.07
CA ALA A 124 9.39 2.68 -14.48
C ALA A 124 9.81 3.51 -13.26
N PHE A 125 10.64 4.52 -13.50
CA PHE A 125 11.16 5.47 -12.51
C PHE A 125 12.02 4.80 -11.44
N ASP A 126 13.34 4.88 -11.64
CA ASP A 126 14.31 4.32 -10.69
C ASP A 126 14.27 5.07 -9.36
N TYR A 127 14.14 4.30 -8.30
CA TYR A 127 14.40 4.73 -6.94
C TYR A 127 15.43 3.78 -6.33
N ARG A 128 16.69 4.25 -6.27
CA ARG A 128 17.80 3.52 -5.65
C ARG A 128 17.99 2.11 -6.23
N GLY A 129 17.82 1.96 -7.54
CA GLY A 129 17.99 0.67 -8.22
C GLY A 129 16.73 -0.20 -8.30
N GLN A 130 15.58 0.27 -7.80
CA GLN A 130 14.29 -0.40 -7.97
C GLN A 130 13.30 0.49 -8.73
N PRO A 131 12.60 -0.02 -9.75
CA PRO A 131 11.56 0.73 -10.43
C PRO A 131 10.25 0.70 -9.62
N ILE A 132 9.71 1.86 -9.26
CA ILE A 132 8.54 1.95 -8.37
C ILE A 132 7.24 2.26 -9.11
N GLY A 133 7.28 3.14 -10.11
CA GLY A 133 6.08 3.53 -10.85
C GLY A 133 5.83 2.67 -12.07
N CYS A 134 4.84 3.05 -12.87
CA CYS A 134 4.59 2.43 -14.16
C CYS A 134 4.50 3.48 -15.27
N LEU A 135 4.93 3.10 -16.47
CA LEU A 135 4.79 3.88 -17.70
C LEU A 135 4.23 2.98 -18.79
N GLY A 136 3.19 3.43 -19.48
CA GLY A 136 2.52 2.65 -20.53
C GLY A 136 1.99 3.55 -21.63
N ALA A 137 1.19 2.98 -22.54
CA ALA A 137 0.58 3.70 -23.64
C ALA A 137 -0.85 4.07 -23.31
N ASN A 138 -1.25 5.29 -23.66
CA ASN A 138 -2.65 5.70 -23.72
C ASN A 138 -3.25 5.26 -25.06
N SER A 139 -3.34 3.94 -25.29
CA SER A 139 -3.87 3.38 -26.54
C SER A 139 -5.34 3.74 -26.77
N ALA A 140 -6.10 3.92 -25.69
CA ALA A 140 -7.49 4.36 -25.73
C ALA A 140 -7.64 5.82 -26.19
N GLY A 141 -6.54 6.60 -26.25
CA GLY A 141 -6.56 7.99 -26.69
C GLY A 141 -7.31 8.91 -25.74
N LEU A 142 -7.38 8.56 -24.45
CA LEU A 142 -8.09 9.35 -23.44
C LEU A 142 -7.50 10.74 -23.35
N THR A 143 -8.35 11.75 -23.37
CA THR A 143 -7.99 13.11 -23.02
C THR A 143 -7.69 13.22 -21.54
N VAL A 144 -6.99 14.29 -21.13
CA VAL A 144 -6.79 14.62 -19.72
C VAL A 144 -8.14 14.71 -18.99
N ALA A 145 -9.18 15.27 -19.61
CA ALA A 145 -10.50 15.37 -18.99
C ALA A 145 -11.14 14.00 -18.70
N GLU A 146 -11.04 13.06 -19.64
CA GLU A 146 -11.55 11.69 -19.46
C GLU A 146 -10.75 10.93 -18.40
N ILE A 147 -9.42 11.08 -18.38
CA ILE A 147 -8.57 10.52 -17.31
C ILE A 147 -8.99 11.06 -15.93
N GLU A 148 -9.22 12.38 -15.82
CA GLU A 148 -9.71 12.99 -14.59
C GLU A 148 -11.07 12.41 -14.16
N GLU A 149 -11.99 12.18 -15.10
CA GLU A 149 -13.30 11.59 -14.81
C GLU A 149 -13.18 10.15 -14.31
N GLU A 150 -12.37 9.31 -14.94
CA GLU A 150 -12.14 7.93 -14.47
C GLU A 150 -11.52 7.90 -13.07
N LEU A 151 -10.53 8.76 -12.81
CA LEU A 151 -9.90 8.85 -11.49
C LEU A 151 -10.87 9.36 -10.42
N LYS A 152 -11.76 10.30 -10.75
CA LYS A 152 -12.81 10.82 -9.84
C LYS A 152 -13.87 9.78 -9.45
N LYS A 153 -13.99 8.68 -10.21
CA LYS A 153 -14.88 7.56 -9.84
C LYS A 153 -14.33 6.72 -8.70
N LEU A 154 -13.02 6.82 -8.39
CA LEU A 154 -12.43 6.09 -7.27
C LEU A 154 -13.01 6.57 -5.93
N PRO A 155 -13.28 5.67 -4.97
CA PRO A 155 -13.82 6.05 -3.68
C PRO A 155 -12.97 7.13 -2.98
N GLY A 156 -13.60 8.20 -2.52
CA GLY A 156 -12.94 9.31 -1.79
C GLY A 156 -12.15 10.29 -2.67
N SER A 157 -12.02 10.05 -3.97
CA SER A 157 -11.25 10.91 -4.88
C SER A 157 -11.96 12.23 -5.22
N ALA A 158 -13.25 12.20 -5.55
CA ALA A 158 -14.01 13.37 -6.01
C ALA A 158 -13.85 14.65 -5.14
N PRO A 159 -13.89 14.61 -3.79
CA PRO A 159 -13.72 15.81 -2.97
C PRO A 159 -12.26 16.29 -2.84
N THR A 160 -11.27 15.46 -3.19
CA THR A 160 -9.84 15.74 -3.01
C THR A 160 -9.06 15.86 -4.32
N PHE A 161 -9.72 15.57 -5.44
CA PHE A 161 -9.09 15.54 -6.75
C PHE A 161 -8.61 16.94 -7.18
N LEU A 162 -7.32 17.06 -7.46
CA LEU A 162 -6.69 18.24 -8.01
C LEU A 162 -5.91 17.86 -9.26
N SER A 163 -6.12 18.61 -10.35
CA SER A 163 -5.38 18.44 -11.60
C SER A 163 -4.53 19.67 -11.88
N LEU A 164 -3.27 19.43 -12.25
CA LEU A 164 -2.33 20.43 -12.73
C LEU A 164 -2.16 20.24 -14.23
N ARG A 165 -2.92 21.00 -15.02
CA ARG A 165 -2.99 20.81 -16.47
C ARG A 165 -1.78 21.42 -17.17
N PHE A 166 -0.84 20.55 -17.53
CA PHE A 166 0.32 20.86 -18.36
C PHE A 166 0.48 19.80 -19.45
N GLY A 167 0.97 20.20 -20.61
CA GLY A 167 1.22 19.28 -21.73
C GLY A 167 0.02 19.14 -22.69
N PRO A 168 0.01 18.09 -23.52
CA PRO A 168 -1.01 17.88 -24.54
C PRO A 168 -2.36 17.48 -23.93
N GLU A 169 -3.45 17.85 -24.61
CA GLU A 169 -4.81 17.44 -24.23
C GLU A 169 -4.99 15.92 -24.25
N THR A 170 -4.30 15.23 -25.14
CA THR A 170 -4.27 13.76 -25.24
C THR A 170 -2.83 13.29 -25.04
N PRO A 171 -2.43 12.90 -23.81
CA PRO A 171 -1.10 12.35 -23.55
C PRO A 171 -0.95 11.00 -24.25
N GLN A 172 0.25 10.70 -24.76
CA GLN A 172 0.52 9.42 -25.44
C GLN A 172 1.00 8.33 -24.48
N ARG A 173 1.67 8.72 -23.40
CA ARG A 173 2.32 7.85 -22.40
C ARG A 173 2.36 8.56 -21.05
#